data_AF-A0A9P3ZJB5-F1
#
_entry.id   AF-A0A9P3ZJB5-F1
#
_cell.length_a   1.000
_cell.length_b   1.000
_cell.length_c   1.000
_cell.angle_alpha   90.00
_cell.angle_beta   90.00
_cell.angle_gamma   90.00
#
_symmetry.space_group_name_H-M   'P 1'
#
loop_
_entity.id
_entity.type
_entity.pdbx_description
1 polymer ?
#
loop_
_entity_poly.entity_id
_entity_poly.type
_entity_poly.pdbx_seq_one_letter_code
_entity_poly.pdbx_strand_id
1 'polypeptide(L)'
;MKKLFFASLWVLACLAVACSDEKDEPNDEPGSIIGEWVFQKNEYYRNGKLIDSFTAVEDEDKMIAIFREDGTFRYYDYPPEEYYDGSYSYDETSGMLTTNDGVNKKTCQTKITVSTMKWIYDEGNNEELIEYYTRKQ
;
A
#
# COMPACT_ATOMS: atom_id res chain seq x y z
N MET A 1 -49.90 -50.38 -10.66
CA MET A 1 -48.85 -49.44 -10.17
C MET A 1 -49.17 -48.03 -10.64
N LYS A 2 -49.53 -47.12 -9.72
CA LYS A 2 -49.19 -45.68 -9.72
C LYS A 2 -49.78 -45.06 -8.46
N LYS A 3 -48.90 -44.61 -7.57
CA LYS A 3 -49.20 -44.03 -6.26
C LYS A 3 -49.51 -42.53 -6.39
N LEU A 4 -50.23 -42.07 -5.38
CA LEU A 4 -50.89 -40.79 -5.18
C LEU A 4 -49.91 -39.60 -5.08
N PHE A 5 -50.43 -38.41 -5.41
CA PHE A 5 -49.82 -37.11 -5.20
C PHE A 5 -49.66 -36.80 -3.70
N PHE A 6 -48.52 -36.19 -3.33
CA PHE A 6 -48.43 -35.27 -2.20
C PHE A 6 -47.45 -34.14 -2.55
N ALA A 7 -47.98 -32.91 -2.52
CA ALA A 7 -47.18 -31.70 -2.46
C ALA A 7 -46.55 -31.61 -1.05
N SER A 8 -45.26 -31.33 -0.96
CA SER A 8 -44.69 -30.70 0.21
C SER A 8 -43.75 -29.58 -0.21
N LEU A 9 -44.02 -28.44 0.38
CA LEU A 9 -43.36 -27.16 0.27
C LEU A 9 -42.13 -27.18 1.19
N TRP A 10 -40.92 -27.17 0.64
CA TRP A 10 -39.71 -26.82 1.39
C TRP A 10 -38.94 -25.76 0.61
N VAL A 11 -39.15 -24.52 1.03
CA VAL A 11 -38.23 -23.40 0.84
C VAL A 11 -36.99 -23.72 1.64
N LEU A 12 -35.79 -23.62 1.05
CA LEU A 12 -34.65 -23.05 1.76
C LEU A 12 -33.68 -22.46 0.75
N ALA A 13 -33.49 -21.15 0.88
CA ALA A 13 -32.52 -20.35 0.18
C ALA A 13 -31.10 -20.80 0.53
N CYS A 14 -30.23 -20.87 -0.48
CA CYS A 14 -28.82 -20.56 -0.31
C CYS A 14 -28.48 -19.59 -1.42
N LEU A 15 -28.64 -18.30 -1.10
CA LEU A 15 -27.82 -17.26 -1.70
C LEU A 15 -26.37 -17.71 -1.49
N ALA A 16 -25.71 -18.17 -2.55
CA ALA A 16 -24.27 -18.18 -2.58
C ALA A 16 -23.87 -16.71 -2.59
N VAL A 17 -23.74 -16.14 -1.39
CA VAL A 17 -22.89 -14.99 -1.14
C VAL A 17 -21.55 -15.41 -1.72
N ALA A 18 -21.19 -14.88 -2.88
CA ALA A 18 -19.79 -14.77 -3.24
C ALA A 18 -19.21 -13.85 -2.18
N CYS A 19 -18.83 -14.45 -1.05
CA CYS A 19 -18.01 -13.78 -0.05
C CYS A 19 -16.81 -13.32 -0.84
N SER A 20 -16.70 -12.00 -0.95
CA SER A 20 -15.51 -11.29 -1.36
C SER A 20 -14.31 -12.07 -0.84
N ASP A 21 -13.41 -12.43 -1.75
CA ASP A 21 -12.03 -12.80 -1.41
C ASP A 21 -11.40 -11.51 -0.86
N GLU A 22 -11.84 -11.07 0.33
CA GLU A 22 -11.03 -10.26 1.23
C GLU A 22 -9.85 -11.16 1.54
N LYS A 23 -8.82 -11.08 0.69
CA LYS A 23 -7.51 -11.57 1.07
C LYS A 23 -7.21 -10.86 2.37
N ASP A 24 -7.23 -11.62 3.46
CA ASP A 24 -6.77 -11.17 4.75
C ASP A 24 -5.46 -10.40 4.51
N GLU A 25 -5.43 -9.13 4.93
CA GLU A 25 -4.17 -8.39 4.98
C GLU A 25 -3.17 -9.32 5.69
N PRO A 26 -1.98 -9.56 5.12
CA PRO A 26 -1.01 -10.47 5.72
C PRO A 26 -0.86 -10.11 7.19
N ASN A 27 -0.76 -11.12 8.07
CA ASN A 27 -0.62 -10.92 9.50
C ASN A 27 0.66 -10.13 9.76
N ASP A 28 0.52 -8.81 9.82
CA ASP A 28 1.58 -7.86 9.53
C ASP A 28 2.27 -7.49 10.84
N GLU A 29 3.25 -8.31 11.23
CA GLU A 29 4.16 -7.93 12.30
C GLU A 29 4.75 -6.54 11.99
N PRO A 30 4.78 -5.62 12.99
CA PRO A 30 5.33 -4.29 12.78
C PRO A 30 6.78 -4.40 12.32
N GLY A 31 7.11 -3.69 11.24
CA GLY A 31 8.43 -3.72 10.62
C GLY A 31 9.26 -2.47 10.90
N SER A 32 10.57 -2.56 10.64
CA SER A 32 11.47 -1.40 10.68
C SER A 32 11.42 -0.61 9.39
N ILE A 33 11.50 0.73 9.44
CA ILE A 33 11.65 1.55 8.22
C ILE A 33 12.98 1.30 7.51
N ILE A 34 14.01 0.87 8.24
CA ILE A 34 15.35 0.64 7.69
C ILE A 34 15.31 -0.44 6.62
N GLY A 35 15.97 -0.17 5.48
CA GLY A 35 16.09 -1.09 4.36
C GLY A 35 15.77 -0.47 3.01
N GLU A 36 15.73 -1.33 2.00
CA GLU A 36 15.35 -0.99 0.62
C GLU A 36 13.87 -1.36 0.37
N TRP A 37 13.13 -0.43 -0.21
CA TRP A 37 11.71 -0.52 -0.47
C TRP A 37 11.44 -0.25 -1.94
N VAL A 38 10.71 -1.15 -2.59
CA VAL A 38 10.42 -1.12 -4.02
C VAL A 38 8.97 -0.71 -4.22
N PHE A 39 8.75 0.38 -4.93
CA PHE A 39 7.43 0.87 -5.30
C PHE A 39 6.67 -0.18 -6.12
N GLN A 40 5.39 -0.37 -5.79
CA GLN A 40 4.50 -1.33 -6.45
C GLN A 40 3.36 -0.64 -7.19
N LYS A 41 2.70 0.32 -6.52
CA LYS A 41 1.56 1.04 -7.08
C LYS A 41 1.31 2.31 -6.28
N ASN A 42 0.52 3.21 -6.87
CA ASN A 42 -0.13 4.29 -6.15
C ASN A 42 -1.63 4.29 -6.40
N GLU A 43 -2.37 4.89 -5.49
CA GLU A 43 -3.80 5.08 -5.57
C GLU A 43 -4.13 6.51 -5.14
N TYR A 44 -4.96 7.18 -5.93
CA TYR A 44 -5.47 8.51 -5.66
C TYR A 44 -6.94 8.42 -5.27
N TYR A 45 -7.26 8.98 -4.11
CA TYR A 45 -8.61 9.04 -3.58
C TYR A 45 -9.10 10.48 -3.54
N ARG A 46 -10.38 10.69 -3.81
CA ARG A 46 -11.09 11.96 -3.57
C ARG A 46 -12.41 11.68 -2.89
N ASN A 47 -12.65 12.32 -1.75
CA ASN A 47 -13.81 12.07 -0.89
C ASN A 47 -13.96 10.57 -0.52
N GLY A 48 -12.84 9.89 -0.26
CA GLY A 48 -12.81 8.46 0.09
C GLY A 48 -13.10 7.50 -1.06
N LYS A 49 -13.20 7.99 -2.31
CA LYS A 49 -13.41 7.17 -3.50
C LYS A 49 -12.14 7.14 -4.34
N LEU A 50 -11.71 5.93 -4.76
CA LEU A 50 -10.63 5.76 -5.72
C LEU A 50 -10.99 6.45 -7.04
N ILE A 51 -10.15 7.37 -7.49
CA ILE A 51 -10.32 8.12 -8.73
C ILE A 51 -9.26 7.78 -9.77
N ASP A 52 -8.07 7.37 -9.35
CA ASP A 52 -6.98 6.98 -10.23
C ASP A 52 -6.02 6.00 -9.52
N SER A 53 -5.27 5.22 -10.28
CA SER A 53 -4.25 4.31 -9.76
C SER A 53 -3.22 3.98 -10.83
N PHE A 54 -1.96 3.94 -10.44
CA PHE A 54 -0.87 3.42 -11.27
C PHE A 54 -0.26 2.18 -10.62
N THR A 55 0.03 1.14 -11.40
CA THR A 55 0.73 -0.06 -10.93
C THR A 55 2.01 -0.24 -11.73
N ALA A 56 3.14 -0.38 -11.04
CA ALA A 56 4.43 -0.64 -11.65
C ALA A 56 4.43 -2.02 -12.32
N VAL A 57 4.95 -2.08 -13.54
CA VAL A 57 5.11 -3.34 -14.28
C VAL A 57 6.39 -4.05 -13.79
N GLU A 58 6.41 -5.38 -13.79
CA GLU A 58 7.51 -6.16 -13.21
C GLU A 58 8.87 -5.90 -13.87
N ASP A 59 8.86 -5.58 -15.17
CA ASP A 59 10.04 -5.42 -16.03
C ASP A 59 10.33 -3.94 -16.40
N GLU A 60 9.55 -3.00 -15.89
CA GLU A 60 9.71 -1.56 -16.13
C GLU A 60 10.31 -0.84 -14.93
N ASP A 61 10.54 0.45 -15.12
CA ASP A 61 11.26 1.29 -14.19
C ASP A 61 10.56 1.37 -12.83
N LYS A 62 11.17 0.74 -11.81
CA LYS A 62 10.65 0.72 -10.43
C LYS A 62 11.33 1.79 -9.61
N MET A 63 10.55 2.51 -8.82
CA MET A 63 11.07 3.49 -7.88
C MET A 63 11.55 2.78 -6.62
N ILE A 64 12.73 3.13 -6.13
CA ILE A 64 13.38 2.53 -4.95
C ILE A 64 13.64 3.59 -3.90
N ALA A 65 13.14 3.36 -2.68
CA ALA A 65 13.43 4.16 -1.50
C ALA A 65 14.34 3.38 -0.54
N ILE A 66 15.42 3.99 -0.08
CA ILE A 66 16.40 3.38 0.83
C ILE A 66 16.49 4.22 2.10
N PHE A 67 16.25 3.60 3.25
CA PHE A 67 16.39 4.21 4.58
C PHE A 67 17.54 3.56 5.34
N ARG A 68 18.43 4.38 5.88
CA ARG A 68 19.63 3.93 6.60
C ARG A 68 19.59 4.33 8.07
N GLU A 69 20.26 3.54 8.91
CA GLU A 69 20.29 3.75 10.37
C GLU A 69 20.85 5.11 10.80
N ASP A 70 21.67 5.73 9.95
CA ASP A 70 22.26 7.05 10.18
C ASP A 70 21.31 8.23 9.91
N GLY A 71 20.05 7.96 9.52
CA GLY A 71 19.06 8.98 9.21
C GLY A 71 19.15 9.51 7.77
N THR A 72 20.00 8.93 6.92
CA THR A 72 20.02 9.26 5.49
C THR A 72 18.98 8.47 4.72
N PHE A 73 18.42 9.09 3.67
CA PHE A 73 17.58 8.40 2.70
C PHE A 73 18.11 8.61 1.29
N ARG A 74 17.75 7.68 0.40
CA ARG A 74 17.95 7.80 -1.04
C ARG A 74 16.69 7.38 -1.76
N TYR A 75 16.32 8.12 -2.79
CA TYR A 75 15.23 7.77 -3.70
C TYR A 75 15.73 7.83 -5.15
N TYR A 76 15.33 6.88 -5.99
CA TYR A 76 15.64 6.87 -7.43
C TYR A 76 14.68 5.96 -8.21
N ASP A 77 14.52 6.25 -9.49
CA ASP A 77 13.87 5.36 -10.45
C ASP A 77 14.90 4.38 -11.02
N TYR A 78 14.54 3.11 -11.17
CA TYR A 78 15.40 2.10 -11.79
C TYR A 78 15.14 2.08 -13.30
N PRO A 79 16.13 1.98 -14.20
CA PRO A 79 17.54 2.07 -13.90
C PRO A 79 17.91 3.49 -13.47
N PRO A 80 18.86 3.65 -12.52
CA PRO A 80 19.17 4.94 -11.95
C PRO A 80 19.80 5.89 -12.99
N GLU A 81 19.05 6.91 -13.37
CA GLU A 81 19.57 8.08 -14.10
C GLU A 81 19.98 9.20 -13.13
N GLU A 82 19.23 9.37 -12.04
CA GLU A 82 19.46 10.38 -11.01
C GLU A 82 19.21 9.78 -9.61
N TYR A 83 19.87 10.36 -8.59
CA TYR A 83 19.68 9.99 -7.20
C TYR A 83 19.24 11.21 -6.39
N TYR A 84 18.16 11.05 -5.64
CA TYR A 84 17.67 12.03 -4.68
C TYR A 84 18.12 11.60 -3.29
N ASP A 85 19.27 12.10 -2.87
CA ASP A 85 19.86 11.84 -1.55
C ASP A 85 19.44 12.89 -0.54
N GLY A 86 19.18 12.48 0.70
CA GLY A 86 18.86 13.43 1.76
C GLY A 86 18.77 12.83 3.14
N SER A 87 18.01 13.49 4.01
CA SER A 87 17.74 13.05 5.38
C SER A 87 16.28 12.66 5.57
N TYR A 88 16.01 11.74 6.49
CA TYR A 88 14.66 11.44 6.93
C TYR A 88 14.54 11.46 8.45
N SER A 89 13.30 11.61 8.93
CA SER A 89 12.91 11.35 10.31
C SER A 89 11.63 10.54 10.32
N TYR A 90 11.59 9.48 11.12
CA TYR A 90 10.42 8.64 11.32
C TYR A 90 10.08 8.58 12.81
N ASP A 91 8.84 8.92 13.15
CA ASP A 91 8.31 8.72 14.49
C ASP A 91 7.51 7.41 14.53
N GLU A 92 8.06 6.41 15.21
CA GLU A 92 7.43 5.08 15.34
C GLU A 92 6.09 5.12 16.08
N THR A 93 5.86 6.12 16.94
CA THR A 93 4.63 6.21 17.74
C THR A 93 3.47 6.75 16.90
N SER A 94 3.71 7.81 16.15
CA SER A 94 2.69 8.41 15.28
C SER A 94 2.65 7.78 13.89
N GLY A 95 3.72 7.09 13.48
CA GLY A 95 3.94 6.62 12.11
C GLY A 95 4.24 7.75 11.12
N MET A 96 4.59 8.96 11.59
CA MET A 96 4.88 10.09 10.70
C MET A 96 6.29 9.99 10.12
N LEU A 97 6.39 9.97 8.79
CA LEU A 97 7.64 10.04 8.05
C LEU A 97 7.81 11.45 7.47
N THR A 98 9.01 12.00 7.56
CA THR A 98 9.42 13.19 6.81
C THR A 98 10.70 12.89 6.07
N THR A 99 10.73 13.15 4.76
CA THR A 99 11.92 13.08 3.90
C THR A 99 12.29 14.46 3.41
N ASN A 100 13.59 14.70 3.20
CA ASN A 100 14.12 15.98 2.73
C ASN A 100 15.39 15.77 1.90
N ASP A 101 15.30 15.92 0.58
CA ASP A 101 16.42 15.81 -0.37
C ASP A 101 17.24 17.13 -0.51
N GLY A 102 16.90 18.15 0.29
CA GLY A 102 17.49 19.49 0.21
C GLY A 102 16.77 20.46 -0.72
N VAL A 103 15.87 19.97 -1.59
CA VAL A 103 15.00 20.74 -2.49
C VAL A 103 13.54 20.57 -2.09
N ASN A 104 13.11 19.32 -1.96
CA ASN A 104 11.78 18.90 -1.59
C ASN A 104 11.80 18.32 -0.17
N LYS A 105 10.90 18.85 0.65
CA LYS A 105 10.56 18.27 1.94
C LYS A 105 9.14 17.75 1.89
N LYS A 106 8.96 16.46 2.16
CA LYS A 106 7.64 15.81 2.17
C LYS A 106 7.40 15.16 3.53
N THR A 107 6.14 15.14 3.95
CA THR A 107 5.71 14.51 5.19
C THR A 107 4.45 13.68 4.92
N CYS A 108 4.41 12.44 5.40
CA CYS A 108 3.29 11.53 5.20
C CYS A 108 3.07 10.63 6.41
N GLN A 109 1.85 10.10 6.52
CA GLN A 109 1.57 9.01 7.43
C GLN A 109 2.11 7.72 6.80
N THR A 110 2.85 6.93 7.56
CA THR A 110 3.47 5.70 7.09
C THR A 110 3.05 4.51 7.93
N LYS A 111 2.67 3.41 7.27
CA LYS A 111 2.39 2.12 7.91
C LYS A 111 3.41 1.11 7.41
N ILE A 112 4.08 0.42 8.33
CA ILE A 112 5.21 -0.47 8.02
C ILE A 112 5.00 -1.83 8.65
N THR A 113 5.23 -2.84 7.85
CA THR A 113 5.19 -4.25 8.23
C THR A 113 6.54 -4.87 7.87
N VAL A 114 6.78 -6.11 8.27
CA VAL A 114 8.02 -6.80 7.91
C VAL A 114 8.28 -6.80 6.40
N SER A 115 7.24 -6.78 5.55
CA SER A 115 7.37 -6.90 4.10
C SER A 115 6.71 -5.77 3.30
N THR A 116 5.87 -4.94 3.90
CA THR A 116 5.15 -3.89 3.18
C THR A 116 5.31 -2.53 3.85
N MET A 117 5.20 -1.48 3.04
CA MET A 117 5.15 -0.10 3.52
C MET A 117 4.14 0.69 2.69
N LYS A 118 3.29 1.48 3.36
CA LYS A 118 2.35 2.41 2.73
C LYS A 118 2.73 3.83 3.13
N TRP A 119 2.90 4.72 2.16
CA TRP A 119 3.00 6.17 2.40
C TRP A 119 1.67 6.82 2.03
N ILE A 120 1.09 7.53 2.98
CA ILE A 120 -0.25 8.12 2.88
C ILE A 120 -0.10 9.63 3.00
N TYR A 121 -0.28 10.31 1.88
CA TYR A 121 -0.18 11.77 1.77
C TYR A 121 -1.58 12.39 1.80
N ASP A 122 -1.77 13.35 2.70
CA ASP A 122 -2.93 14.24 2.68
C ASP A 122 -2.65 15.38 1.70
N GLU A 123 -3.31 15.34 0.54
CA GLU A 123 -3.19 16.35 -0.52
C GLU A 123 -4.18 17.53 -0.29
N GLY A 124 -4.93 17.50 0.82
CA GLY A 124 -5.97 18.47 1.14
C GLY A 124 -7.23 18.25 0.31
N ASN A 125 -8.29 19.02 0.58
CA ASN A 125 -9.57 18.95 -0.15
C ASN A 125 -10.21 17.54 -0.19
N ASN A 126 -9.99 16.74 0.87
CA ASN A 126 -10.38 15.32 0.95
C ASN A 126 -9.73 14.46 -0.15
N GLU A 127 -8.55 14.85 -0.61
CA GLU A 127 -7.72 14.07 -1.54
C GLU A 127 -6.58 13.40 -0.78
N GLU A 128 -6.33 12.14 -1.14
CA GLU A 128 -5.28 11.32 -0.53
C GLU A 128 -4.52 10.59 -1.63
N LEU A 129 -3.19 10.59 -1.54
CA LEU A 129 -2.32 9.76 -2.35
C LEU A 129 -1.72 8.67 -1.46
N ILE A 130 -1.95 7.42 -1.82
CA ILE A 130 -1.32 6.27 -1.16
C ILE A 130 -0.31 5.65 -2.11
N GLU A 131 0.94 5.55 -1.68
CA GLU A 131 1.99 4.80 -2.36
C GLU A 131 2.27 3.49 -1.62
N TYR A 132 2.39 2.41 -2.37
CA TYR A 132 2.59 1.07 -1.85
C TYR A 132 3.98 0.56 -2.22
N TYR A 133 4.70 0.06 -1.23
CA TYR A 133 6.04 -0.47 -1.35
C TYR A 133 6.15 -1.87 -0.77
N THR A 134 7.03 -2.68 -1.35
CA THR A 134 7.44 -3.98 -0.81
C THR A 134 8.91 -3.93 -0.41
N ARG A 135 9.25 -4.65 0.66
CA ARG A 135 10.64 -4.78 1.07
C ARG A 135 11.40 -5.56 0.02
N LYS A 136 12.54 -5.02 -0.42
CA LYS A 136 13.49 -5.77 -1.25
C LYS A 136 14.18 -6.81 -0.37
N GLN A 137 14.10 -8.08 -0.78
CA GLN A 137 14.76 -9.20 -0.11
C GLN A 137 16.26 -9.23 -0.40
#